data_AF-A0A829QKJ3-F1
#
_entry.id   AF-A0A829QKJ3-F1
#
_cell.length_a   1.000
_cell.length_b   1.000
_cell.length_c   1.000
_cell.angle_alpha   90.00
_cell.angle_beta   90.00
_cell.angle_gamma   90.00
#
_symmetry.space_group_name_H-M   'P 1'
#
loop_
_entity.id
_entity.type
_entity.pdbx_description
1 polymer ?
#
loop_
_entity_poly.entity_id
_entity_poly.type
_entity_poly.pdbx_seq_one_letter_code
_entity_poly.pdbx_strand_id
1 'polypeptide(L)'
;MLSILLTYLLVAVAVMMFAGIGDTDLGLANENNKDNVFGALANPVLGSWFGPLLLLAIFASAIASLQTTSLPAARTMLAMGTYGAFPKRFASVSPRFLTPTFSTVVAGVVTAAFYTIVSLLSDRTLLDTIAALGIMICWYYGITAFACVWYFRAELFQNAHNLVYKFLFPLLGGLMLAAVFVISVQESMDPEKTGSGASIGGIGLVFYLGFGILAFGALLMGIMRWYQPAFFRGELLTMDTPPLRE
;
A
#
# COMPACT_ATOMS: atom_id res chain seq x y z
N MET A 1 -16.80 2.91 6.11
CA MET A 1 -15.57 2.68 6.92
C MET A 1 -15.89 1.86 8.17
N LEU A 2 -16.89 2.27 8.98
CA LEU A 2 -17.37 1.48 10.12
C LEU A 2 -17.75 0.04 9.73
N SER A 3 -18.47 -0.14 8.63
CA SER A 3 -18.87 -1.46 8.12
C SER A 3 -17.70 -2.42 7.91
N ILE A 4 -16.64 -1.97 7.25
CA ILE A 4 -15.44 -2.78 6.96
C ILE A 4 -14.76 -3.22 8.25
N LEU A 5 -14.61 -2.28 9.20
CA LEU A 5 -13.96 -2.54 10.47
C LEU A 5 -14.76 -3.54 11.31
N LEU A 6 -16.09 -3.42 11.28
CA LEU A 6 -17.02 -4.30 11.97
C LEU A 6 -17.03 -5.70 11.36
N THR A 7 -17.07 -5.81 10.02
CA THR A 7 -16.99 -7.11 9.34
C THR A 7 -15.64 -7.77 9.54
N TYR A 8 -14.54 -7.00 9.50
CA TYR A 8 -13.20 -7.53 9.76
C TYR A 8 -13.08 -8.06 11.20
N LEU A 9 -13.52 -7.27 12.18
CA LEU A 9 -13.50 -7.68 13.59
C LEU A 9 -14.35 -8.93 13.82
N LEU A 10 -15.56 -8.97 13.27
CA LEU A 10 -16.48 -10.10 13.41
C LEU A 10 -15.87 -11.36 12.80
N VAL A 11 -15.34 -11.28 11.57
CA VAL A 11 -14.69 -12.42 10.90
C VAL A 11 -13.46 -12.88 11.68
N ALA A 12 -12.60 -11.95 12.12
CA ALA A 12 -11.40 -12.30 12.89
C ALA A 12 -11.77 -13.03 14.19
N VAL A 13 -12.74 -12.53 14.94
CA VAL A 13 -13.22 -13.16 16.17
C VAL A 13 -13.86 -14.52 15.88
N ALA A 14 -14.71 -14.62 14.86
CA ALA A 14 -15.36 -15.87 14.48
C ALA A 14 -14.33 -16.95 14.07
N VAL A 15 -13.33 -16.57 13.29
CA VAL A 15 -12.24 -17.46 12.87
C VAL A 15 -11.39 -17.88 14.07
N MET A 16 -11.04 -16.94 14.98
CA MET A 16 -10.32 -17.29 16.21
C MET A 16 -11.11 -18.23 17.13
N MET A 17 -12.43 -18.05 17.23
CA MET A 17 -13.30 -18.92 18.02
C MET A 17 -13.46 -20.32 17.42
N PHE A 18 -13.47 -20.44 16.08
CA PHE A 18 -13.68 -21.71 15.39
C PHE A 18 -12.39 -22.50 15.18
N ALA A 19 -11.35 -21.84 14.66
CA ALA A 19 -10.07 -22.46 14.32
C ALA A 19 -9.13 -22.58 15.53
N GLY A 20 -9.27 -21.69 16.52
CA GLY A 20 -8.35 -21.58 17.65
C GLY A 20 -6.98 -20.99 17.27
N ILE A 21 -6.24 -20.53 18.28
CA ILE A 21 -4.88 -19.97 18.12
C ILE A 21 -3.75 -21.02 18.22
N GLY A 22 -4.10 -22.30 18.26
CA GLY A 22 -3.14 -23.39 18.44
C GLY A 22 -2.29 -23.67 17.21
N ASP A 23 -1.23 -24.44 17.40
CA ASP A 23 -0.29 -24.84 16.33
C ASP A 23 -0.67 -26.16 15.65
N THR A 24 -1.78 -26.80 16.07
CA THR A 24 -2.20 -28.14 15.63
C THR A 24 -3.49 -28.09 14.82
N ASP A 25 -3.58 -28.97 13.81
CA ASP A 25 -4.77 -29.22 12.99
C ASP A 25 -5.30 -27.97 12.26
N LEU A 26 -6.46 -27.43 12.66
CA LEU A 26 -7.08 -26.22 12.09
C LEU A 26 -6.54 -24.91 12.68
N GLY A 27 -5.64 -24.99 13.66
CA GLY A 27 -5.14 -23.83 14.38
C GLY A 27 -4.49 -22.78 13.46
N LEU A 28 -4.76 -21.51 13.75
CA LEU A 28 -4.28 -20.37 12.95
C LEU A 28 -2.76 -20.21 12.94
N ALA A 29 -2.07 -20.83 13.90
CA ALA A 29 -0.62 -20.83 13.99
C ALA A 29 0.05 -22.04 13.32
N ASN A 30 -0.73 -22.97 12.74
CA ASN A 30 -0.21 -24.10 11.96
C ASN A 30 0.44 -23.62 10.65
N GLU A 31 1.72 -23.91 10.44
CA GLU A 31 2.50 -23.47 9.27
C GLU A 31 1.90 -23.86 7.93
N ASN A 32 1.20 -25.00 7.84
CA ASN A 32 0.56 -25.46 6.60
C ASN A 32 -0.67 -24.62 6.22
N ASN A 33 -1.29 -23.94 7.18
CA ASN A 33 -2.51 -23.16 6.96
C ASN A 33 -2.25 -21.64 6.90
N LYS A 34 -1.04 -21.18 7.26
CA LYS A 34 -0.70 -19.74 7.35
C LYS A 34 -0.90 -19.00 6.03
N ASP A 35 -0.61 -19.64 4.90
CA ASP A 35 -0.73 -19.00 3.58
C ASP A 35 -2.17 -19.02 3.03
N ASN A 36 -3.01 -19.96 3.48
CA ASN A 36 -4.40 -20.08 3.03
C ASN A 36 -5.34 -20.59 4.13
N VAL A 37 -5.52 -19.77 5.16
CA VAL A 37 -6.37 -20.05 6.32
C VAL A 37 -7.81 -20.40 5.91
N PHE A 38 -8.36 -19.68 4.93
CA PHE A 38 -9.73 -19.89 4.48
C PHE A 38 -9.90 -21.19 3.67
N GLY A 39 -8.87 -21.62 2.94
CA GLY A 39 -8.89 -22.91 2.24
C GLY A 39 -8.89 -24.10 3.20
N ALA A 40 -8.10 -24.03 4.27
CA ALA A 40 -8.08 -25.03 5.32
C ALA A 40 -9.43 -25.12 6.09
N LEU A 41 -10.09 -23.98 6.26
CA LEU A 41 -11.40 -23.88 6.92
C LEU A 41 -12.60 -24.17 6.01
N ALA A 42 -12.40 -24.23 4.69
CA ALA A 42 -13.48 -24.42 3.72
C ALA A 42 -14.21 -25.76 3.91
N ASN A 43 -13.47 -26.87 4.03
CA ASN A 43 -14.06 -28.21 4.19
C ASN A 43 -14.67 -28.44 5.60
N PRO A 44 -14.01 -28.04 6.71
CA PRO A 44 -14.57 -28.21 8.06
C PRO A 44 -15.81 -27.37 8.34
N VAL A 45 -15.90 -26.14 7.78
CA VAL A 45 -17.02 -25.22 8.08
C VAL A 45 -18.21 -25.46 7.16
N LEU A 46 -17.98 -25.64 5.85
CA LEU A 46 -19.04 -25.69 4.84
C LEU A 46 -19.32 -27.10 4.30
N GLY A 47 -18.47 -28.09 4.64
CA GLY A 47 -18.55 -29.43 4.10
C GLY A 47 -17.98 -29.54 2.67
N SER A 48 -17.72 -30.76 2.23
CA SER A 48 -17.04 -31.09 0.97
C SER A 48 -17.76 -30.61 -0.29
N TRP A 49 -19.08 -30.36 -0.23
CA TRP A 49 -19.86 -29.84 -1.36
C TRP A 49 -19.83 -28.31 -1.48
N PHE A 50 -19.75 -27.57 -0.37
CA PHE A 50 -19.79 -26.10 -0.36
C PHE A 50 -18.41 -25.45 -0.13
N GLY A 51 -17.40 -26.21 0.29
CA GLY A 51 -16.02 -25.73 0.39
C GLY A 51 -15.48 -25.08 -0.90
N PRO A 52 -15.70 -25.67 -2.10
CA PRO A 52 -15.27 -25.06 -3.37
C PRO A 52 -15.97 -23.73 -3.69
N LEU A 53 -17.21 -23.53 -3.23
CA LEU A 53 -17.94 -22.26 -3.43
C LEU A 53 -17.30 -21.12 -2.64
N LEU A 54 -16.78 -21.38 -1.44
CA LEU A 54 -16.05 -20.38 -0.66
C LEU A 54 -14.75 -19.98 -1.35
N LEU A 55 -13.99 -20.95 -1.87
CA LEU A 55 -12.78 -20.66 -2.66
C LEU A 55 -13.10 -19.84 -3.91
N LEU A 56 -14.20 -20.17 -4.61
CA LEU A 56 -14.65 -19.43 -5.78
C LEU A 56 -15.08 -17.99 -5.42
N ALA A 57 -15.75 -17.81 -4.28
CA ALA A 57 -16.12 -16.48 -3.78
C ALA A 57 -14.88 -15.63 -3.42
N ILE A 58 -13.88 -16.22 -2.76
CA ILE A 58 -12.61 -15.55 -2.46
C ILE A 58 -11.88 -15.17 -3.74
N PHE A 59 -11.83 -16.09 -4.71
CA PHE A 59 -11.21 -15.84 -6.01
C PHE A 59 -11.91 -14.70 -6.78
N ALA A 60 -13.24 -14.71 -6.83
CA ALA A 60 -14.02 -13.64 -7.46
C ALA A 60 -13.80 -12.29 -6.75
N SER A 61 -13.72 -12.29 -5.42
CA SER A 61 -13.41 -11.10 -4.61
C SER A 61 -12.00 -10.56 -4.91
N ALA A 62 -11.00 -11.44 -5.01
CA ALA A 62 -9.64 -11.06 -5.36
C ALA A 62 -9.58 -10.42 -6.76
N ILE A 63 -10.26 -11.02 -7.75
CA ILE A 63 -10.36 -10.46 -9.11
C ILE A 63 -11.00 -9.07 -9.08
N ALA A 64 -12.11 -8.91 -8.36
CA ALA A 64 -12.81 -7.62 -8.26
C ALA A 64 -11.91 -6.54 -7.59
N SER A 65 -11.12 -6.93 -6.59
CA SER A 65 -10.16 -6.04 -5.92
C SER A 65 -9.03 -5.61 -6.85
N LEU A 66 -8.46 -6.54 -7.64
CA LEU A 66 -7.44 -6.23 -8.66
C LEU A 66 -7.96 -5.23 -9.70
N GLN A 67 -9.19 -5.43 -10.18
CA GLN A 67 -9.83 -4.51 -11.14
C GLN A 67 -10.02 -3.12 -10.54
N THR A 68 -10.52 -3.05 -9.30
CA THR A 68 -10.79 -1.77 -8.62
C THR A 68 -9.50 -0.98 -8.36
N THR A 69 -8.38 -1.66 -8.09
CA THR A 69 -7.08 -1.01 -7.81
C THR A 69 -6.43 -0.42 -9.06
N SER A 70 -6.69 -1.00 -10.23
CA SER A 70 -6.07 -0.56 -11.49
C SER A 70 -6.55 0.83 -11.95
N LEU A 71 -7.82 1.16 -11.67
CA LEU A 71 -8.44 2.42 -12.12
C LEU A 71 -7.86 3.67 -11.42
N PRO A 72 -7.74 3.74 -10.08
CA PRO A 72 -7.09 4.86 -9.41
C PRO A 72 -5.63 5.04 -9.83
N ALA A 73 -4.87 3.96 -9.98
CA ALA A 73 -3.46 4.02 -10.40
C ALA A 73 -3.29 4.65 -11.79
N ALA A 74 -4.16 4.28 -12.73
CA ALA A 74 -4.19 4.89 -14.05
C ALA A 74 -4.54 6.39 -13.99
N ARG A 75 -5.49 6.78 -13.14
CA ARG A 75 -5.90 8.19 -12.96
C ARG A 75 -4.82 9.04 -12.31
N THR A 76 -4.09 8.53 -11.31
CA THR A 76 -2.99 9.27 -10.68
C THR A 76 -1.84 9.49 -11.65
N MET A 77 -1.46 8.47 -12.43
CA MET A 77 -0.44 8.60 -13.47
C MET A 77 -0.84 9.59 -14.57
N LEU A 78 -2.13 9.58 -14.97
CA LEU A 78 -2.67 10.54 -15.92
C LEU A 78 -2.57 11.97 -15.38
N ALA A 79 -3.02 12.22 -14.15
CA ALA A 79 -2.95 13.54 -13.52
C ALA A 79 -1.49 14.02 -13.37
N MET A 80 -0.58 13.14 -12.95
CA MET A 80 0.85 13.48 -12.87
C MET A 80 1.44 13.79 -14.26
N GLY A 81 0.99 13.09 -15.30
CA GLY A 81 1.40 13.34 -16.68
C GLY A 81 0.86 14.66 -17.25
N THR A 82 -0.38 15.04 -16.94
CA THR A 82 -0.99 16.29 -17.42
C THR A 82 -0.38 17.52 -16.76
N TYR A 83 -0.07 17.45 -15.46
CA TYR A 83 0.61 18.53 -14.75
C TYR A 83 2.13 18.57 -14.98
N GLY A 84 2.69 17.63 -15.75
CA GLY A 84 4.10 17.64 -16.11
C GLY A 84 5.06 17.16 -15.01
N ALA A 85 4.55 16.40 -14.04
CA ALA A 85 5.37 15.66 -13.08
C ALA A 85 5.89 14.32 -13.65
N PHE A 86 5.25 13.83 -14.71
CA PHE A 86 5.62 12.63 -15.47
C PHE A 86 5.79 12.96 -16.97
N PRO A 87 6.50 12.10 -17.74
CA PRO A 87 6.69 12.29 -19.17
C PRO A 87 5.33 12.38 -19.88
N LYS A 88 5.19 13.29 -20.85
CA LYS A 88 3.93 13.55 -21.59
C LYS A 88 3.28 12.31 -22.21
N ARG A 89 4.04 11.21 -22.40
CA ARG A 89 3.51 9.92 -22.86
C ARG A 89 2.57 9.24 -21.85
N PHE A 90 2.69 9.52 -20.56
CA PHE A 90 1.73 9.04 -19.56
C PHE A 90 0.43 9.85 -19.53
N ALA A 91 0.41 11.02 -20.18
CA ALA A 91 -0.78 11.84 -20.37
C ALA A 91 -1.61 11.42 -21.60
N SER A 92 -1.13 10.46 -22.41
CA SER A 92 -1.85 10.04 -23.62
C SER A 92 -3.04 9.13 -23.25
N VAL A 93 -4.24 9.59 -23.60
CA VAL A 93 -5.47 8.82 -23.47
C VAL A 93 -5.81 8.21 -24.84
N SER A 94 -6.20 6.93 -24.86
CA SER A 94 -6.65 6.29 -26.10
C SER A 94 -7.99 6.89 -26.55
N PRO A 95 -8.10 7.40 -27.80
CA PRO A 95 -9.32 8.06 -28.28
C PRO A 95 -10.52 7.11 -28.43
N ARG A 96 -10.29 5.78 -28.44
CA ARG A 96 -11.36 4.77 -28.59
C ARG A 96 -11.92 4.26 -27.26
N PHE A 97 -11.08 4.15 -26.23
CA PHE A 97 -11.46 3.55 -24.95
C PHE A 97 -11.45 4.56 -23.79
N LEU A 98 -11.02 5.80 -24.03
CA LEU A 98 -10.89 6.86 -23.02
C LEU A 98 -10.07 6.43 -21.79
N THR A 99 -9.17 5.45 -21.97
CA THR A 99 -8.27 4.95 -20.93
C THR A 99 -6.82 5.25 -21.27
N PRO A 100 -5.97 5.53 -20.27
CA PRO A 100 -4.53 5.74 -20.48
C PRO A 100 -3.84 4.38 -20.67
N THR A 101 -3.98 3.81 -21.87
CA THR A 101 -3.53 2.44 -22.18
C THR A 101 -2.03 2.25 -21.93
N PHE A 102 -1.21 3.27 -22.21
CA PHE A 102 0.22 3.24 -21.95
C PHE A 102 0.53 3.13 -20.44
N SER A 103 -0.15 3.91 -19.60
CA SER A 103 0.02 3.88 -18.15
C SER A 103 -0.39 2.52 -17.57
N THR A 104 -1.49 1.92 -18.06
CA THR A 104 -1.93 0.59 -17.64
C THR A 104 -0.92 -0.51 -18.00
N VAL A 105 -0.38 -0.49 -19.23
CA VAL A 105 0.61 -1.48 -19.68
C VAL A 105 1.90 -1.35 -18.88
N VAL A 106 2.40 -0.12 -18.70
CA VAL A 106 3.62 0.11 -17.90
C VAL A 106 3.40 -0.31 -16.45
N ALA A 107 2.26 0.02 -15.85
CA ALA A 107 1.91 -0.43 -14.49
C ALA A 107 1.91 -1.96 -14.41
N GLY A 108 1.29 -2.66 -15.37
CA GLY A 108 1.27 -4.12 -15.42
C GLY A 108 2.66 -4.74 -15.55
N VAL A 109 3.52 -4.20 -16.41
CA VAL A 109 4.91 -4.67 -16.58
C VAL A 109 5.72 -4.46 -15.30
N VAL A 110 5.61 -3.28 -14.68
CA VAL A 110 6.31 -2.97 -13.42
C VAL A 110 5.82 -3.88 -12.30
N THR A 111 4.50 -4.10 -12.18
CA THR A 111 3.94 -5.03 -11.19
C THR A 111 4.40 -6.46 -11.42
N ALA A 112 4.42 -6.94 -12.68
CA ALA A 112 4.90 -8.28 -13.01
C ALA A 112 6.39 -8.44 -12.65
N ALA A 113 7.23 -7.48 -13.04
CA ALA A 113 8.66 -7.50 -12.70
C ALA A 113 8.88 -7.47 -11.18
N PHE A 114 8.15 -6.61 -10.47
CA PHE A 114 8.21 -6.53 -9.01
C PHE A 114 7.81 -7.85 -8.35
N TYR A 115 6.69 -8.45 -8.77
CA TYR A 115 6.24 -9.74 -8.26
C TYR A 115 7.24 -10.86 -8.53
N THR A 116 7.82 -10.92 -9.74
CA THR A 116 8.87 -11.90 -10.06
C THR A 116 10.09 -11.72 -9.17
N ILE A 117 10.56 -10.49 -8.96
CA ILE A 117 11.72 -10.22 -8.10
C ILE A 117 11.44 -10.68 -6.66
N VAL A 118 10.30 -10.29 -6.08
CA VAL A 118 9.91 -10.68 -4.73
C VAL A 118 9.78 -12.21 -4.62
N SER A 119 9.17 -12.84 -5.62
CA SER A 119 8.95 -14.29 -5.64
C SER A 119 10.21 -15.13 -5.78
N LEU A 120 11.28 -14.56 -6.34
CA LEU A 120 12.58 -15.24 -6.41
C LEU A 120 13.41 -15.05 -5.15
N LEU A 121 13.10 -14.02 -4.36
CA LEU A 121 13.91 -13.58 -3.22
C LEU A 121 13.36 -14.03 -1.86
N SER A 122 12.07 -14.35 -1.76
CA SER A 122 11.40 -14.67 -0.49
C SER A 122 10.68 -16.01 -0.55
N ASP A 123 10.91 -16.87 0.44
CA ASP A 123 10.12 -18.08 0.67
C ASP A 123 8.71 -17.73 1.22
N ARG A 124 8.54 -16.54 1.84
CA ARG A 124 7.26 -16.03 2.38
C ARG A 124 6.87 -14.68 1.75
N THR A 125 6.78 -14.67 0.43
CA THR A 125 6.51 -13.48 -0.40
C THR A 125 5.38 -12.58 0.08
N LEU A 126 4.27 -13.16 0.54
CA LEU A 126 3.09 -12.42 0.97
C LEU A 126 3.35 -11.59 2.23
N LEU A 127 3.92 -12.21 3.26
CA LEU A 127 4.21 -11.53 4.53
C LEU A 127 5.23 -10.41 4.32
N ASP A 128 6.27 -10.68 3.54
CA ASP A 128 7.31 -9.70 3.27
C ASP A 128 6.78 -8.48 2.48
N THR A 129 5.88 -8.73 1.51
CA THR A 129 5.24 -7.66 0.74
C THR A 129 4.31 -6.82 1.61
N ILE A 130 3.55 -7.44 2.52
CA ILE A 130 2.65 -6.74 3.46
C ILE A 130 3.46 -5.87 4.42
N ALA A 131 4.55 -6.40 4.98
CA ALA A 131 5.42 -5.65 5.88
C ALA A 131 6.10 -4.47 5.16
N ALA A 132 6.61 -4.69 3.95
CA ALA A 132 7.20 -3.63 3.12
C ALA A 132 6.16 -2.55 2.74
N LEU A 133 4.94 -2.95 2.40
CA LEU A 133 3.83 -2.03 2.16
C LEU A 133 3.50 -1.21 3.42
N GLY A 134 3.52 -1.83 4.60
CA GLY A 134 3.34 -1.15 5.89
C GLY A 134 4.37 -0.05 6.13
N ILE A 135 5.66 -0.31 5.86
CA ILE A 135 6.74 0.69 5.93
C ILE A 135 6.45 1.85 4.97
N MET A 136 6.05 1.55 3.73
CA MET A 136 5.71 2.56 2.74
C MET A 136 4.53 3.43 3.21
N ILE A 137 3.47 2.82 3.72
CA ILE A 137 2.27 3.47 4.27
C ILE A 137 2.62 4.41 5.40
N CYS A 138 3.40 3.95 6.37
CA CYS A 138 3.82 4.77 7.50
C CYS A 138 4.66 5.96 7.03
N TRP A 139 5.52 5.77 6.03
CA TRP A 139 6.33 6.82 5.46
C TRP A 139 5.49 7.91 4.77
N TYR A 140 4.68 7.55 3.78
CA TYR A 140 3.98 8.56 2.97
C TYR A 140 2.86 9.24 3.76
N TYR A 141 2.09 8.51 4.59
CA TYR A 141 1.08 9.15 5.44
C TYR A 141 1.72 9.92 6.58
N GLY A 142 2.84 9.45 7.14
CA GLY A 142 3.61 10.17 8.15
C GLY A 142 4.06 11.53 7.63
N ILE A 143 4.76 11.56 6.48
CA ILE A 143 5.19 12.81 5.84
C ILE A 143 4.00 13.71 5.52
N THR A 144 2.90 13.16 5.03
CA THR A 144 1.70 13.95 4.72
C THR A 144 1.13 14.60 5.98
N ALA A 145 1.09 13.88 7.10
CA ALA A 145 0.63 14.42 8.38
C ALA A 145 1.53 15.57 8.88
N PHE A 146 2.86 15.42 8.81
CA PHE A 146 3.79 16.50 9.13
C PHE A 146 3.67 17.69 8.16
N ALA A 147 3.46 17.43 6.87
CA ALA A 147 3.24 18.46 5.87
C ALA A 147 1.96 19.27 6.15
N CYS A 148 0.88 18.62 6.57
CA CYS A 148 -0.35 19.29 7.00
C CYS A 148 -0.10 20.24 8.19
N VAL A 149 0.62 19.77 9.21
CA VAL A 149 0.98 20.59 10.39
C VAL A 149 1.82 21.80 9.97
N TRP A 150 2.79 21.60 9.06
CA TRP A 150 3.63 22.68 8.56
C TRP A 150 2.87 23.68 7.68
N TYR A 151 2.00 23.20 6.80
CA TYR A 151 1.24 24.03 5.87
C TYR A 151 0.26 24.94 6.62
N PHE A 152 -0.48 24.41 7.58
CA PHE A 152 -1.46 25.18 8.35
C PHE A 152 -0.86 26.01 9.48
N ARG A 153 0.48 26.12 9.60
CA ARG A 153 1.18 26.76 10.73
C ARG A 153 0.70 28.17 11.09
N ALA A 154 0.25 28.94 10.11
CA ALA A 154 -0.23 30.32 10.30
C ALA A 154 -1.69 30.39 10.83
N GLU A 155 -2.46 29.31 10.69
CA GLU A 155 -3.87 29.23 11.11
C GLU A 155 -4.09 28.37 12.37
N LEU A 156 -3.03 27.69 12.86
CA LEU A 156 -3.13 26.74 13.99
C LEU A 156 -3.70 27.37 15.26
N PHE A 157 -3.32 28.61 15.54
CA PHE A 157 -3.69 29.32 16.77
C PHE A 157 -4.86 30.29 16.62
N GLN A 158 -5.52 30.31 15.46
CA GLN A 158 -6.61 31.25 15.22
C GLN A 158 -7.93 30.81 15.86
N ASN A 159 -8.17 29.50 16.00
CA ASN A 159 -9.41 28.94 16.57
C ASN A 159 -9.12 27.64 17.33
N ALA A 160 -9.83 27.38 18.44
CA ALA A 160 -9.70 26.12 19.19
C ALA A 160 -10.02 24.88 18.33
N HIS A 161 -10.97 25.01 17.40
CA HIS A 161 -11.27 23.97 16.41
C HIS A 161 -10.08 23.71 15.45
N ASN A 162 -9.40 24.76 15.01
CA ASN A 162 -8.22 24.63 14.15
C ASN A 162 -7.05 23.99 14.91
N LEU A 163 -6.91 24.32 16.19
CA LEU A 163 -5.88 23.71 17.04
C LEU A 163 -6.10 22.20 17.21
N VAL A 164 -7.34 21.73 17.40
CA VAL A 164 -7.59 20.29 17.52
C VAL A 164 -7.46 19.57 16.18
N TYR A 165 -8.13 20.07 15.13
CA TYR A 165 -8.23 19.35 13.86
C TYR A 165 -7.06 19.57 12.89
N LYS A 166 -6.41 20.73 12.91
CA LYS A 166 -5.27 21.03 12.02
C LYS A 166 -3.91 20.82 12.70
N PHE A 167 -3.85 20.83 14.03
CA PHE A 167 -2.61 20.59 14.78
C PHE A 167 -2.61 19.25 15.53
N LEU A 168 -3.51 19.06 16.50
CA LEU A 168 -3.42 17.92 17.43
C LEU A 168 -3.61 16.56 16.74
N PHE A 169 -4.68 16.39 15.94
CA PHE A 169 -4.92 15.10 15.26
C PHE A 169 -3.85 14.75 14.22
N PRO A 170 -3.44 15.65 13.30
CA PRO A 170 -2.37 15.35 12.36
C PRO A 170 -1.03 15.13 13.04
N LEU A 171 -0.70 15.87 14.11
CA LEU A 171 0.56 15.71 14.83
C LEU A 171 0.60 14.37 15.59
N LEU A 172 -0.47 14.00 16.30
CA LEU A 172 -0.54 12.71 16.99
C LEU A 172 -0.50 11.54 15.99
N GLY A 173 -1.25 11.62 14.90
CA GLY A 173 -1.23 10.61 13.85
C GLY A 173 0.13 10.49 13.17
N GLY A 174 0.76 11.63 12.85
CA GLY A 174 2.10 11.68 12.27
C GLY A 174 3.18 11.13 13.20
N LEU A 175 3.14 11.47 14.49
CA LEU A 175 4.04 10.92 15.52
C LEU A 175 3.85 9.42 15.70
N MET A 176 2.60 8.94 15.75
CA MET A 176 2.30 7.51 15.85
C MET A 176 2.83 6.76 14.62
N LEU A 177 2.57 7.25 13.40
CA LEU A 177 3.07 6.65 12.17
C LEU A 177 4.60 6.71 12.08
N ALA A 178 5.23 7.77 12.58
CA ALA A 178 6.69 7.87 12.66
C ALA A 178 7.26 6.85 13.65
N ALA A 179 6.63 6.66 14.81
CA ALA A 179 7.03 5.65 15.78
C ALA A 179 6.90 4.23 15.20
N VAL A 180 5.75 3.92 14.56
CA VAL A 180 5.54 2.64 13.89
C VAL A 180 6.54 2.45 12.76
N PHE A 181 6.85 3.49 11.98
CA PHE A 181 7.88 3.42 10.94
C PHE A 181 9.24 3.02 11.54
N VAL A 182 9.69 3.68 12.62
CA VAL A 182 10.97 3.34 13.26
C VAL A 182 10.97 1.90 13.77
N ILE A 183 9.88 1.45 14.40
CA ILE A 183 9.73 0.08 14.88
C ILE A 183 9.79 -0.91 13.70
N SER A 184 9.01 -0.68 12.64
CA SER A 184 9.00 -1.55 11.46
C SER A 184 10.35 -1.59 10.75
N VAL A 185 11.09 -0.48 10.72
CA VAL A 185 12.46 -0.47 10.19
C VAL A 185 13.39 -1.33 11.05
N GLN A 186 13.35 -1.18 12.38
CA GLN A 186 14.15 -1.99 13.28
C GLN A 186 13.82 -3.47 13.19
N GLU A 187 12.53 -3.83 13.12
CA GLU A 187 12.09 -5.21 12.94
C GLU A 187 12.52 -5.78 11.58
N SER A 188 12.43 -4.97 10.51
CA SER A 188 12.84 -5.40 9.16
C SER A 188 14.35 -5.61 9.01
N MET A 189 15.16 -4.99 9.87
CA MET A 189 16.61 -5.20 9.90
C MET A 189 17.01 -6.52 10.57
N ASP A 190 16.11 -7.11 11.37
CA ASP A 190 16.37 -8.31 12.17
C ASP A 190 15.74 -9.56 11.48
N PRO A 191 16.55 -10.43 10.85
CA PRO A 191 16.05 -11.56 10.07
C PRO A 191 15.22 -12.56 10.90
N GLU A 192 15.54 -12.70 12.19
CA GLU A 192 14.88 -13.63 13.10
C GLU A 192 13.46 -13.17 13.47
N LYS A 193 13.21 -11.85 13.56
CA LYS A 193 11.89 -11.30 13.90
C LYS A 193 10.94 -11.22 12.71
N THR A 194 11.48 -11.10 11.50
CA THR A 194 10.68 -11.02 10.27
C THR A 194 9.99 -12.35 9.94
N GLY A 195 10.47 -13.48 10.49
CA GLY A 195 9.81 -14.80 10.36
C GLY A 195 9.81 -15.38 8.94
N SER A 196 10.55 -14.75 8.01
CA SER A 196 10.67 -15.12 6.59
C SER A 196 11.88 -16.00 6.29
N GLY A 197 12.94 -15.95 7.12
CA GLY A 197 14.18 -16.72 6.92
C GLY A 197 15.06 -16.20 5.76
N ALA A 198 14.51 -15.39 4.85
CA ALA A 198 15.25 -14.75 3.77
C ALA A 198 15.97 -13.47 4.26
N SER A 199 17.30 -13.50 4.25
CA SER A 199 18.15 -12.34 4.53
C SER A 199 19.24 -12.18 3.49
N ILE A 200 19.54 -10.94 3.14
CA ILE A 200 20.67 -10.61 2.26
C ILE A 200 21.69 -9.85 3.10
N GLY A 201 22.80 -10.51 3.41
CA GLY A 201 23.88 -9.92 4.18
C GLY A 201 23.54 -9.62 5.65
N GLY A 202 22.64 -10.40 6.26
CA GLY A 202 22.23 -10.23 7.67
C GLY A 202 21.15 -9.17 7.90
N ILE A 203 20.63 -8.55 6.84
CA ILE A 203 19.49 -7.63 6.88
C ILE A 203 18.28 -8.31 6.23
N GLY A 204 17.10 -8.18 6.83
CA GLY A 204 15.87 -8.80 6.35
C GLY A 204 15.46 -8.30 4.96
N LEU A 205 14.92 -9.20 4.13
CA LEU A 205 14.49 -8.87 2.76
C LEU A 205 13.46 -7.73 2.71
N VAL A 206 12.59 -7.66 3.73
CA VAL A 206 11.56 -6.63 3.90
C VAL A 206 12.15 -5.22 3.90
N PHE A 207 13.30 -5.02 4.54
CA PHE A 207 13.98 -3.72 4.56
C PHE A 207 14.36 -3.30 3.15
N TYR A 208 14.98 -4.20 2.38
CA TYR A 208 15.38 -3.92 1.00
C TYR A 208 14.19 -3.70 0.07
N LEU A 209 13.10 -4.42 0.26
CA LEU A 209 11.88 -4.20 -0.51
C LEU A 209 11.24 -2.85 -0.19
N GLY A 210 11.06 -2.53 1.09
CA GLY A 210 10.48 -1.25 1.53
C GLY A 210 11.34 -0.05 1.12
N PHE A 211 12.62 -0.04 1.53
CA PHE A 211 13.54 1.05 1.18
C PHE A 211 13.89 1.07 -0.29
N GLY A 212 13.95 -0.08 -0.97
CA GLY A 212 14.21 -0.15 -2.40
C GLY A 212 13.12 0.56 -3.20
N ILE A 213 11.84 0.37 -2.86
CA ILE A 213 10.72 1.09 -3.47
C ILE A 213 10.80 2.58 -3.16
N LEU A 214 11.08 2.97 -1.92
CA LEU A 214 11.21 4.38 -1.53
C LEU A 214 12.37 5.06 -2.26
N ALA A 215 13.53 4.40 -2.34
CA ALA A 215 14.72 4.89 -3.04
C ALA A 215 14.48 4.98 -4.55
N PHE A 216 13.82 3.97 -5.14
CA PHE A 216 13.42 3.99 -6.54
C PHE A 216 12.47 5.17 -6.82
N GLY A 217 11.49 5.41 -5.96
CA GLY A 217 10.60 6.57 -6.04
C GLY A 217 11.35 7.90 -5.92
N ALA A 218 12.29 8.02 -4.99
CA ALA A 218 13.12 9.22 -4.82
C ALA A 218 14.06 9.45 -6.02
N LEU A 219 14.63 8.39 -6.59
CA LEU A 219 15.48 8.45 -7.77
C LEU A 219 14.68 8.89 -9.00
N LEU A 220 13.48 8.31 -9.20
CA LEU A 220 12.55 8.78 -10.24
C LEU A 220 12.19 10.25 -10.03
N MET A 221 11.91 10.67 -8.80
CA MET A 221 11.63 12.07 -8.48
C MET A 221 12.82 12.98 -8.81
N GLY A 222 14.06 12.55 -8.52
CA GLY A 222 15.27 13.27 -8.87
C GLY A 222 15.51 13.38 -10.38
N ILE A 223 15.33 12.29 -11.12
CA ILE A 223 15.41 12.28 -12.59
C ILE A 223 14.36 13.20 -13.19
N MET A 224 13.11 13.12 -12.73
CA MET A 224 12.03 13.99 -13.20
C MET A 224 12.27 15.45 -12.82
N ARG A 225 12.87 15.73 -11.66
CA ARG A 225 13.29 17.10 -11.31
C ARG A 225 14.32 17.66 -12.29
N TRP A 226 15.19 16.82 -12.86
CA TRP A 226 16.15 17.26 -13.87
C TRP A 226 15.52 17.45 -15.25
N TYR A 227 14.63 16.56 -15.67
CA TYR A 227 13.95 16.65 -16.98
C TYR A 227 12.80 17.67 -17.04
N GLN A 228 12.06 17.86 -15.95
CA GLN A 228 10.86 18.72 -15.87
C GLN A 228 10.91 19.62 -14.60
N PRO A 229 11.90 20.52 -14.50
CA PRO A 229 12.08 21.33 -13.29
C PRO A 229 10.96 22.34 -13.05
N ALA A 230 10.17 22.70 -14.07
CA ALA A 230 9.07 23.65 -13.96
C ALA A 230 7.94 23.19 -13.01
N PHE A 231 7.69 21.87 -12.91
CA PHE A 231 6.74 21.34 -11.93
C PHE A 231 7.29 21.46 -10.50
N PHE A 232 8.55 21.06 -10.30
CA PHE A 232 9.20 21.07 -8.98
C PHE A 232 9.55 22.48 -8.47
N ARG A 233 9.65 23.47 -9.36
CA ARG A 233 9.78 24.89 -8.99
C ARG A 233 8.45 25.57 -8.68
N GLY A 234 7.31 24.87 -8.85
CA GLY A 234 5.98 25.43 -8.61
C GLY A 234 5.51 26.40 -9.69
N GLU A 235 6.13 26.39 -10.87
CA GLU A 235 5.78 27.29 -12.00
C GLU A 235 4.52 26.81 -12.75
N LEU A 236 4.19 25.51 -12.66
CA LEU A 236 3.05 24.88 -13.37
C LEU A 236 1.80 24.67 -12.50
N LEU A 237 1.93 24.71 -11.17
CA LEU A 237 0.84 24.58 -10.19
C LEU A 237 0.96 25.74 -9.20
N THR A 238 0.51 26.92 -9.63
CA THR A 238 0.33 28.09 -8.77
C THR A 238 -1.06 28.07 -8.14
N MET A 239 -1.25 28.79 -7.03
CA MET A 239 -2.57 28.94 -6.35
C MET A 239 -3.68 29.44 -7.31
N ASP A 240 -3.30 30.10 -8.39
CA ASP A 240 -4.21 30.65 -9.42
C ASP A 240 -4.49 29.68 -10.57
N THR A 241 -3.96 28.46 -10.54
CA THR A 241 -4.16 27.49 -11.64
C THR A 241 -5.62 27.05 -11.65
N PRO A 242 -6.39 27.34 -12.73
CA PRO A 242 -7.79 26.94 -12.79
C PRO A 242 -7.91 25.41 -12.76
N PRO A 243 -8.92 24.84 -12.06
CA PRO A 243 -9.15 23.41 -12.08
C PRO A 243 -9.39 22.96 -13.53
N LEU A 244 -8.81 21.81 -13.90
CA LEU A 244 -9.02 21.17 -15.21
C LEU A 244 -10.53 21.14 -15.50
N ARG A 245 -10.96 21.91 -16.50
CA ARG A 245 -12.32 21.80 -17.04
C ARG A 245 -12.39 20.47 -17.79
N GLU A 246 -13.36 19.64 -17.38
CA GLU A 246 -13.68 18.35 -18.01
C GLU A 246 -13.93 18.48 -19.51
#